data_AF-A0A6A1WN83-F1
#
_entry.id   AF-A0A6A1WN83-F1
#
_cell.length_a   1.000
_cell.length_b   1.000
_cell.length_c   1.000
_cell.angle_alpha   90.00
_cell.angle_beta   90.00
_cell.angle_gamma   90.00
#
_symmetry.space_group_name_H-M   'P 1'
#
loop_
_entity.id
_entity.type
_entity.pdbx_description
1 polymer ?
#
loop_
_entity_poly.entity_id
_entity_poly.type
_entity_poly.pdbx_seq_one_letter_code
_entity_poly.pdbx_strand_id
1 'polypeptide(L)'
;MAALNAKVNDLGQTPLHIAVTKGHVHIVERLVELMSEDDLEIQDDSGMTAMSLASALGDTRMLECMHQKNKKLLTIRDPEGRIPFLVALQAGKIELANYLYRVTPKEDLIEDAKGEFDSSLITALIMGNALGKDL
;
A
#
# COMPACT_ATOMS: atom_id res chain seq x y z
N MET A 1 -6.74 -21.02 -12.64
CA MET A 1 -6.72 -19.78 -11.84
C MET A 1 -5.54 -19.73 -10.86
N ALA A 2 -5.04 -20.84 -10.31
CA ALA A 2 -3.92 -20.88 -9.35
C ALA A 2 -2.56 -20.30 -9.80
N ALA A 3 -2.41 -19.92 -11.08
CA ALA A 3 -1.17 -19.30 -11.56
C ALA A 3 -1.04 -17.82 -11.16
N LEU A 4 -2.16 -17.12 -10.92
CA LEU A 4 -2.15 -15.67 -10.66
C LEU A 4 -1.71 -15.31 -9.25
N ASN A 5 -1.86 -16.23 -8.30
CA ASN A 5 -1.56 -16.03 -6.89
C ASN A 5 -0.36 -16.85 -6.39
N ALA A 6 0.27 -17.62 -7.28
CA ALA A 6 1.49 -18.35 -6.95
C ALA A 6 2.67 -17.38 -6.73
N LYS A 7 3.54 -17.73 -5.78
CA LYS A 7 4.85 -17.10 -5.61
C LYS A 7 5.78 -17.61 -6.73
N VAL A 8 6.32 -16.70 -7.54
CA VAL A 8 7.02 -17.04 -8.80
C VAL A 8 8.53 -16.74 -8.77
N ASN A 9 9.08 -16.25 -7.66
CA ASN A 9 10.51 -16.05 -7.47
C ASN A 9 10.92 -16.25 -6.00
N ASP A 10 12.23 -16.18 -5.75
CA ASP A 10 12.86 -16.38 -4.42
C ASP A 10 12.58 -15.25 -3.42
N LEU A 11 11.85 -14.21 -3.83
CA LEU A 11 11.38 -13.13 -2.96
C LEU A 11 9.92 -13.35 -2.54
N GLY A 12 9.34 -14.49 -2.91
CA GLY A 12 7.94 -14.80 -2.63
C GLY A 12 6.95 -13.92 -3.36
N GLN A 13 7.35 -13.29 -4.46
CA GLN A 13 6.50 -12.35 -5.18
C GLN A 13 5.49 -13.09 -6.06
N THR A 14 4.25 -12.59 -6.07
CA THR A 14 3.25 -12.98 -7.07
C THR A 14 3.46 -12.21 -8.39
N PRO A 15 2.82 -12.62 -9.51
CA PRO A 15 2.83 -11.83 -10.74
C PRO A 15 2.43 -10.37 -10.56
N LEU A 16 1.51 -10.07 -9.62
CA LEU A 16 1.08 -8.70 -9.32
C LEU A 16 2.20 -7.88 -8.68
N HIS A 17 2.96 -8.43 -7.74
CA HIS A 17 4.14 -7.76 -7.16
C HIS A 17 5.16 -7.41 -8.24
N ILE A 18 5.43 -8.34 -9.17
CA ILE A 18 6.36 -8.09 -10.27
C ILE A 18 5.82 -6.98 -11.18
N ALA A 19 4.55 -7.02 -11.57
CA ALA A 19 3.96 -5.99 -12.42
C ALA A 19 4.04 -4.58 -11.80
N VAL A 20 3.80 -4.48 -10.49
CA VAL A 20 3.95 -3.22 -9.73
C VAL A 20 5.39 -2.75 -9.71
N THR A 21 6.35 -3.62 -9.33
CA THR A 21 7.77 -3.23 -9.25
C THR A 21 8.37 -2.84 -10.60
N LYS A 22 7.79 -3.33 -11.71
CA LYS A 22 8.18 -2.95 -13.08
C LYS A 22 7.45 -1.73 -13.63
N GLY A 23 6.50 -1.14 -12.90
CA GLY A 23 5.76 0.03 -13.37
C GLY A 23 4.76 -0.29 -14.49
N HIS A 24 4.34 -1.55 -14.64
CA HIS A 24 3.50 -1.98 -15.76
C HIS A 24 2.00 -1.82 -15.45
N VAL A 25 1.52 -0.59 -15.43
CA VAL A 25 0.14 -0.22 -15.00
C VAL A 25 -0.95 -1.05 -15.69
N HIS A 26 -0.87 -1.24 -17.02
CA HIS A 26 -1.87 -1.98 -17.78
C HIS A 26 -1.90 -3.48 -17.41
N ILE A 27 -0.74 -4.04 -17.03
CA ILE A 27 -0.64 -5.42 -16.56
C ILE A 27 -1.20 -5.52 -15.14
N VAL A 28 -0.93 -4.53 -14.28
CA VAL A 28 -1.52 -4.44 -12.94
C VAL A 28 -3.05 -4.41 -13.03
N GLU A 29 -3.61 -3.51 -13.83
CA GLU A 29 -5.06 -3.40 -14.05
C GLU A 29 -5.65 -4.75 -14.50
N ARG A 30 -5.03 -5.40 -15.49
CA ARG A 30 -5.50 -6.69 -15.98
C ARG A 30 -5.40 -7.82 -14.95
N LEU A 31 -4.34 -7.86 -14.15
CA LEU A 31 -4.17 -8.86 -13.10
C LEU A 31 -5.22 -8.66 -11.99
N VAL A 32 -5.46 -7.41 -11.56
CA VAL A 32 -6.46 -7.06 -10.54
C VAL A 32 -7.88 -7.47 -10.97
N GLU A 33 -8.22 -7.33 -12.25
CA GLU A 33 -9.51 -7.81 -12.78
C GLU A 33 -9.69 -9.32 -12.65
N LEU A 34 -8.61 -10.08 -12.85
CA LEU A 34 -8.62 -11.55 -12.89
C LEU A 34 -8.47 -12.19 -11.49
N MET A 35 -7.88 -11.46 -10.55
CA MET A 35 -7.62 -11.92 -9.19
C MET A 35 -8.84 -11.75 -8.28
N SER A 36 -8.98 -12.65 -7.30
CA SER A 36 -9.93 -12.47 -6.20
C SER A 36 -9.42 -11.40 -5.23
N GLU A 37 -10.28 -10.92 -4.31
CA GLU A 37 -9.86 -9.96 -3.29
C GLU A 37 -8.73 -10.52 -2.42
N ASP A 38 -8.85 -11.78 -1.98
CA ASP A 38 -7.85 -12.47 -1.14
C ASP A 38 -6.51 -12.65 -1.87
N ASP A 39 -6.51 -12.84 -3.19
CA ASP A 39 -5.27 -12.94 -3.97
C ASP A 39 -4.47 -11.63 -3.95
N LEU A 40 -5.14 -10.48 -3.80
CA LEU A 40 -4.48 -9.17 -3.70
C LEU A 40 -3.83 -8.93 -2.33
N GLU A 41 -4.26 -9.66 -1.30
CA GLU A 41 -3.76 -9.54 0.08
C GLU A 41 -2.44 -10.30 0.31
N ILE A 42 -2.03 -11.12 -0.66
CA ILE A 42 -0.80 -11.92 -0.54
C ILE A 42 0.40 -11.01 -0.32
N GLN A 43 1.18 -11.35 0.70
CA GLN A 43 2.44 -10.70 1.02
C GLN A 43 3.62 -11.49 0.43
N ASP A 44 4.59 -10.75 -0.10
CA ASP A 44 5.90 -11.29 -0.45
C ASP A 44 6.69 -11.69 0.81
N ASP A 45 7.90 -12.21 0.63
CA ASP A 45 8.70 -12.72 1.76
C ASP A 45 9.24 -11.60 2.67
N SER A 46 9.12 -10.33 2.26
CA SER A 46 9.38 -9.16 3.10
C SER A 46 8.12 -8.70 3.83
N GLY A 47 7.00 -9.42 3.71
CA GLY A 47 5.71 -9.04 4.27
C GLY A 47 5.05 -7.86 3.54
N MET A 48 5.45 -7.54 2.31
CA MET A 48 4.88 -6.44 1.55
C MET A 48 3.77 -6.96 0.63
N THR A 49 2.61 -6.30 0.62
CA THR A 49 1.62 -6.51 -0.45
C THR A 49 2.05 -5.75 -1.70
N ALA A 50 1.45 -6.10 -2.84
CA ALA A 50 1.64 -5.32 -4.07
C ALA A 50 1.22 -3.84 -3.90
N MET A 51 0.19 -3.55 -3.10
CA MET A 51 -0.19 -2.17 -2.77
C MET A 51 0.87 -1.46 -1.95
N SER A 52 1.46 -2.12 -0.95
CA SER A 52 2.55 -1.55 -0.14
C SER A 52 3.77 -1.20 -1.01
N LEU A 53 4.10 -2.03 -2.01
CA LEU A 53 5.15 -1.72 -2.98
C LEU A 53 4.78 -0.51 -3.85
N ALA A 54 3.55 -0.42 -4.34
CA ALA A 54 3.09 0.74 -5.12
C ALA A 54 3.14 2.04 -4.29
N SER A 55 2.84 1.95 -2.99
CA SER A 55 2.99 3.06 -2.05
C SER A 55 4.41 3.57 -1.92
N ALA A 56 5.40 2.67 -1.83
CA ALA A 56 6.81 3.04 -1.80
C ALA A 56 7.27 3.70 -3.11
N LEU A 57 6.68 3.30 -4.25
CA LEU A 57 6.99 3.84 -5.57
C LEU A 57 6.30 5.18 -5.85
N GLY A 58 5.15 5.44 -5.25
CA GLY A 58 4.36 6.66 -5.44
C GLY A 58 3.38 6.60 -6.61
N ASP A 59 2.98 5.40 -7.06
CA ASP A 59 2.08 5.24 -8.19
C ASP A 59 0.60 5.18 -7.76
N THR A 60 -0.07 6.32 -7.84
CA THR A 60 -1.50 6.45 -7.47
C THR A 60 -2.41 5.60 -8.35
N ARG A 61 -2.10 5.42 -9.64
CA ARG A 61 -3.00 4.71 -10.57
C ARG A 61 -3.08 3.22 -10.25
N MET A 62 -1.92 2.60 -9.99
CA MET A 62 -1.87 1.20 -9.56
C MET A 62 -2.62 1.01 -8.25
N LEU A 63 -2.44 1.95 -7.32
CA LEU A 63 -3.07 1.90 -6.01
C LEU A 63 -4.59 2.04 -6.11
N GLU A 64 -5.08 2.98 -6.91
CA GLU A 64 -6.52 3.18 -7.15
C GLU A 64 -7.18 1.93 -7.71
N CYS A 65 -6.57 1.28 -8.70
CA CYS A 65 -7.09 0.04 -9.29
C CYS A 65 -7.22 -1.08 -8.24
N MET A 66 -6.14 -1.32 -7.47
CA MET A 66 -6.15 -2.33 -6.40
C MET A 66 -7.18 -1.99 -5.30
N HIS A 67 -7.23 -0.72 -4.88
CA HIS A 67 -8.15 -0.22 -3.85
C HIS A 67 -9.62 -0.28 -4.28
N GLN A 68 -9.93 -0.09 -5.56
CA GLN A 68 -11.29 -0.25 -6.07
C GLN A 68 -11.78 -1.69 -5.92
N LYS A 69 -10.88 -2.66 -6.10
CA LYS A 69 -11.19 -4.09 -5.98
C LYS A 69 -11.25 -4.56 -4.52
N ASN A 70 -10.27 -4.22 -3.70
CA ASN A 70 -10.22 -4.64 -2.29
C ASN A 70 -9.83 -3.47 -1.38
N LYS A 71 -10.75 -3.07 -0.49
CA LYS A 71 -10.56 -1.96 0.46
C LYS A 71 -9.62 -2.30 1.61
N LYS A 72 -9.54 -3.59 2.00
CA LYS A 72 -8.70 -4.05 3.13
C LYS A 72 -7.21 -3.83 2.89
N LEU A 73 -6.79 -3.73 1.64
CA LEU A 73 -5.39 -3.50 1.28
C LEU A 73 -4.80 -2.24 1.95
N LEU A 74 -5.63 -1.24 2.27
CA LEU A 74 -5.20 -0.02 2.96
C LEU A 74 -4.73 -0.24 4.41
N THR A 75 -5.07 -1.37 5.02
CA THR A 75 -4.83 -1.62 6.45
C THR A 75 -3.95 -2.85 6.70
N ILE A 76 -3.54 -3.57 5.65
CA ILE A 76 -2.60 -4.68 5.78
C ILE A 76 -1.23 -4.14 6.20
N ARG A 77 -0.71 -4.72 7.28
CA ARG A 77 0.54 -4.32 7.91
C ARG A 77 1.70 -5.19 7.44
N ASP A 78 2.83 -4.55 7.19
CA ASP A 78 4.11 -5.23 7.02
C ASP A 78 4.71 -5.67 8.37
N PRO A 79 5.88 -6.34 8.41
CA PRO A 79 6.50 -6.79 9.65
C PRO A 79 6.92 -5.67 10.60
N GLU A 80 7.14 -4.45 10.09
CA GLU A 80 7.35 -3.25 10.90
C GLU A 80 6.04 -2.62 11.40
N GLY A 81 4.90 -3.26 11.08
CA GLY A 81 3.54 -2.86 11.39
C GLY A 81 3.07 -1.63 10.62
N ARG A 82 3.73 -1.29 9.51
CA ARG A 82 3.36 -0.17 8.65
C ARG A 82 2.25 -0.58 7.69
N ILE A 83 1.23 0.26 7.61
CA ILE A 83 0.22 0.23 6.54
C ILE A 83 0.73 0.98 5.31
N PRO A 84 0.14 0.82 4.11
CA PRO A 84 0.58 1.48 2.88
C PRO A 84 0.75 3.01 3.00
N PHE A 85 -0.06 3.68 3.82
CA PHE A 85 0.09 5.11 4.12
C PHE A 85 1.46 5.44 4.74
N LEU A 86 1.87 4.70 5.76
CA LEU A 86 3.14 4.90 6.46
C LEU A 86 4.33 4.56 5.55
N VAL A 87 4.18 3.55 4.69
CA VAL A 87 5.19 3.21 3.67
C VAL A 87 5.39 4.39 2.70
N ALA A 88 4.30 4.98 2.18
CA ALA A 88 4.38 6.13 1.29
C ALA A 88 5.04 7.35 1.97
N LEU A 89 4.68 7.62 3.22
CA LEU A 89 5.29 8.71 4.01
C LEU A 89 6.80 8.50 4.20
N GLN A 90 7.21 7.31 4.62
CA GLN A 90 8.62 6.99 4.85
C GLN A 90 9.45 7.05 3.56
N ALA A 91 8.84 6.71 2.42
CA ALA A 91 9.44 6.82 1.09
C ALA A 91 9.39 8.26 0.51
N GLY A 92 8.83 9.23 1.23
CA GLY A 92 8.70 10.62 0.79
C GLY A 92 7.69 10.81 -0.35
N LYS A 93 6.75 9.88 -0.55
CA LYS A 93 5.70 9.94 -1.59
C LYS A 93 4.51 10.75 -1.09
N ILE A 94 4.74 12.04 -0.90
CA ILE A 94 3.85 12.95 -0.19
C ILE A 94 2.45 13.04 -0.83
N GLU A 95 2.36 13.15 -2.14
CA GLU A 95 1.08 13.23 -2.86
C GLU A 95 0.26 11.96 -2.67
N LEU A 96 0.91 10.79 -2.74
CA LEU A 96 0.25 9.50 -2.53
C LEU A 96 -0.10 9.29 -1.05
N ALA A 97 0.76 9.71 -0.13
CA ALA A 97 0.48 9.67 1.30
C ALA A 97 -0.75 10.51 1.63
N ASN A 98 -0.90 11.70 1.03
CA ASN A 98 -2.09 12.53 1.19
C ASN A 98 -3.36 11.85 0.67
N TYR A 99 -3.27 11.18 -0.48
CA TYR A 99 -4.38 10.38 -0.99
C TYR A 99 -4.74 9.27 0.01
N LEU A 100 -3.76 8.49 0.44
CA LEU A 100 -3.94 7.37 1.37
C LEU A 100 -4.52 7.82 2.72
N TYR A 101 -4.08 8.96 3.25
CA TYR A 101 -4.64 9.56 4.47
C TYR A 101 -6.14 9.81 4.37
N ARG A 102 -6.63 10.23 3.20
CA ARG A 102 -8.06 10.53 2.98
C ARG A 102 -8.92 9.28 2.86
N VAL A 103 -8.36 8.19 2.32
CA VAL A 103 -9.12 6.96 2.03
C VAL A 103 -8.96 5.87 3.08
N THR A 104 -7.97 5.98 3.97
CA THR A 104 -7.71 5.01 5.05
C THR A 104 -8.60 5.34 6.27
N PRO A 105 -9.25 4.35 6.90
CA PRO A 105 -9.98 4.57 8.15
C PRO A 105 -9.06 5.17 9.22
N LYS A 106 -9.58 6.15 9.98
CA LYS A 106 -8.76 6.92 10.91
C LYS A 106 -8.26 6.08 12.09
N GLU A 107 -9.02 5.05 12.42
CA GLU A 107 -8.72 4.08 13.46
C GLU A 107 -7.45 3.27 13.12
N ASP A 108 -7.23 2.98 11.84
CA ASP A 108 -6.03 2.27 11.38
C ASP A 108 -4.80 3.20 11.27
N LEU A 109 -5.02 4.52 11.18
CA LEU A 109 -3.95 5.53 11.15
C LEU A 109 -3.30 5.78 12.52
N ILE A 110 -4.01 5.44 13.61
CA ILE A 110 -3.58 5.73 15.00
C ILE A 110 -2.94 4.53 15.69
N GLU A 111 -3.13 3.32 15.16
CA GLU A 111 -2.54 2.11 15.70
C GLU A 111 -1.12 1.92 15.13
N ASP A 112 -0.11 2.07 15.97
CA ASP A 112 1.26 1.65 15.65
C ASP A 112 1.49 0.18 16.02
N ALA A 113 2.54 -0.40 15.46
CA ALA A 113 2.93 -1.81 15.66
C ALA A 113 3.29 -2.17 17.11
N LYS A 114 3.44 -1.19 18.01
CA LYS A 114 4.05 -1.35 19.35
C LYS A 114 3.17 -0.83 20.50
N GLY A 115 1.99 -0.30 20.22
CA GLY A 115 1.11 0.35 21.21
C GLY A 115 1.70 1.62 21.82
N GLU A 116 2.66 2.27 21.17
CA GLU A 116 3.49 3.33 21.76
C GLU A 116 3.18 4.77 21.28
N PHE A 117 2.01 5.10 20.72
CA PHE A 117 1.65 6.48 20.33
C PHE A 117 2.83 7.31 19.74
N ASP A 118 3.67 6.72 18.89
CA ASP A 118 4.98 7.32 18.59
C ASP A 118 5.00 8.07 17.26
N SER A 119 5.69 9.22 17.29
CA SER A 119 6.29 10.10 16.25
C SER A 119 5.77 10.11 14.80
N SER A 120 5.37 8.99 14.20
CA SER A 120 4.84 8.92 12.83
C SER A 120 3.54 9.70 12.65
N LEU A 121 2.62 9.66 13.63
CA LEU A 121 1.40 10.48 13.62
C LEU A 121 1.72 11.97 13.81
N ILE A 122 2.64 12.32 14.70
CA ILE A 122 3.09 13.71 14.90
C ILE A 122 3.76 14.24 13.62
N THR A 123 4.59 13.42 12.96
CA THR A 123 5.20 13.76 11.67
C THR A 123 4.15 13.90 10.58
N ALA A 124 3.14 13.02 10.52
CA ALA A 124 2.03 13.12 9.59
C ALA A 124 1.13 14.34 9.84
N LEU A 125 0.92 14.75 11.10
CA LEU A 125 0.18 15.96 11.47
C LEU A 125 0.96 17.26 11.19
N ILE A 126 2.29 17.24 11.43
CA ILE A 126 3.20 18.34 11.06
C ILE A 126 3.23 18.48 9.53
N MET A 127 3.34 17.37 8.80
CA MET A 127 3.28 17.38 7.35
C MET A 127 1.87 17.77 6.86
N GLY A 128 0.78 17.30 7.46
CA GLY A 128 -0.57 17.72 7.13
C GLY A 128 -0.78 19.24 7.28
N ASN A 129 -0.15 19.87 8.28
CA ASN A 129 -0.10 21.33 8.42
C ASN A 129 0.85 22.01 7.41
N ALA A 130 1.90 21.32 6.94
CA ALA A 130 2.82 21.81 5.90
C ALA A 130 2.27 21.61 4.47
N LEU A 131 1.29 20.73 4.27
CA LEU A 131 0.72 20.34 2.97
C LEU A 131 -0.47 21.20 2.52
N GLY A 132 -0.60 22.40 3.10
CA GLY A 132 -1.51 23.43 2.63
C GLY A 132 -2.85 23.43 3.35
N LYS A 133 -3.11 24.55 4.05
CA LYS A 133 -4.44 24.96 4.49
C LYS A 133 -5.24 25.41 3.27
N ASP A 134 -5.71 24.49 2.44
CA ASP A 134 -6.77 24.77 1.47
C ASP A 134 -7.71 23.56 1.42
N LEU A 135 -8.52 23.46 2.48
CA LEU A 135 -9.84 22.82 2.50
C LEU A 135 -10.86 23.91 2.81
#